data_AF-A0A1F8TIV4-F1
#
_entry.id   AF-A0A1F8TIV4-F1
#
_cell.length_a   1.000
_cell.length_b   1.000
_cell.length_c   1.000
_cell.angle_alpha   90.00
_cell.angle_beta   90.00
_cell.angle_gamma   90.00
#
_symmetry.space_group_name_H-M   'P 1'
#
loop_
_entity.id
_entity.type
_entity.pdbx_description
1 polymer ?
#
loop_
_entity_poly.entity_id
_entity_poly.type
_entity_poly.pdbx_seq_one_letter_code
_entity_poly.pdbx_strand_id
1 'polypeptide(L)'
;MTILEFMRIVGFMLRALGALVFGVGAGWLVIHVLKWQLWQLAAAAVLGLMATFVLLGHWTDGGGAMGAFGLGAGGGLLVWGLLEERMEQASKPRRPTRR
;
A
#
# COMPACT_ATOMS: atom_id res chain seq x y z
N MET A 1 8.40 23.08 -26.08
CA MET A 1 7.74 22.69 -24.82
C MET A 1 7.26 23.94 -24.13
N THR A 2 5.96 24.08 -23.94
CA THR A 2 5.41 25.22 -23.20
C THR A 2 5.44 24.93 -21.69
N ILE A 3 5.56 25.95 -20.85
CA ILE A 3 5.58 25.82 -19.37
C ILE A 3 4.36 25.02 -18.86
N LEU A 4 3.21 25.15 -19.53
CA LEU A 4 1.99 24.41 -19.23
C LEU A 4 2.11 22.89 -19.45
N GLU A 5 2.84 22.45 -20.48
CA GLU A 5 3.07 21.03 -20.74
C GLU A 5 4.01 20.42 -19.69
N PHE A 6 5.08 21.14 -19.33
CA PHE A 6 5.99 20.71 -18.27
C PHE A 6 5.25 20.54 -16.93
N MET A 7 4.38 21.51 -16.59
CA MET A 7 3.59 21.46 -15.37
C MET A 7 2.57 20.31 -15.36
N ARG A 8 2.02 19.93 -16.53
CA ARG A 8 1.17 18.74 -16.68
C ARG A 8 1.93 17.44 -16.42
N ILE A 9 3.14 17.29 -16.96
CA ILE A 9 3.95 16.08 -16.79
C ILE A 9 4.38 15.92 -15.33
N VAL A 10 4.85 17.00 -14.71
CA VAL A 10 5.22 17.00 -13.28
C VAL A 10 4.01 16.69 -12.42
N GLY A 11 2.85 17.29 -12.69
CA GLY A 11 1.60 16.98 -11.99
C GLY A 11 1.17 15.52 -12.13
N PHE A 12 1.39 14.91 -13.30
CA PHE A 12 1.10 13.49 -13.55
C PHE A 12 2.04 12.57 -12.75
N MET A 13 3.35 12.85 -12.77
CA MET A 13 4.33 12.11 -11.98
C MET A 13 4.06 12.24 -10.47
N LEU A 14 3.74 13.44 -9.99
CA LEU A 14 3.47 13.68 -8.58
C LEU A 14 2.17 13.00 -8.11
N ARG A 15 1.14 12.96 -8.97
CA ARG A 15 -0.08 12.15 -8.71
C ARG A 15 0.23 10.66 -8.62
N ALA A 16 1.02 10.13 -9.56
CA ALA A 16 1.41 8.72 -9.53
C ALA A 16 2.25 8.39 -8.29
N LEU A 17 3.22 9.23 -7.93
CA LEU A 17 4.03 9.05 -6.73
C LEU A 17 3.18 9.17 -5.45
N GLY A 18 2.31 10.16 -5.36
CA GLY A 18 1.41 10.36 -4.23
C GLY A 18 0.47 9.17 -4.05
N ALA A 19 -0.10 8.67 -5.15
CA ALA A 19 -0.93 7.47 -5.17
C ALA A 19 -0.16 6.22 -4.70
N LEU A 20 1.10 6.07 -5.15
CA LEU A 20 1.97 4.96 -4.74
C LEU A 20 2.27 5.00 -3.24
N VAL A 21 2.76 6.14 -2.73
CA VAL A 21 3.10 6.31 -1.30
C VAL A 21 1.87 6.17 -0.43
N PHE A 22 0.75 6.75 -0.85
CA PHE A 22 -0.51 6.63 -0.13
C PHE A 22 -1.03 5.18 -0.14
N GLY A 23 -0.90 4.47 -1.26
CA GLY A 23 -1.21 3.04 -1.36
C GLY A 23 -0.39 2.21 -0.38
N VAL A 24 0.92 2.42 -0.31
CA VAL A 24 1.81 1.74 0.65
C VAL A 24 1.38 2.03 2.10
N GLY A 25 1.10 3.29 2.42
CA GLY A 25 0.64 3.70 3.75
C GLY A 25 -0.71 3.08 4.13
N ALA A 26 -1.65 3.03 3.20
CA ALA A 26 -2.95 2.42 3.41
C ALA A 26 -2.85 0.89 3.60
N GLY A 27 -1.99 0.22 2.81
CA GLY A 27 -1.68 -1.20 2.97
C GLY A 27 -1.07 -1.51 4.35
N TRP A 28 -0.15 -0.68 4.82
CA TRP A 28 0.41 -0.81 6.16
C TRP A 28 -0.65 -0.60 7.26
N LEU A 29 -1.49 0.43 7.12
CA LEU A 29 -2.56 0.71 8.08
C LEU A 29 -3.50 -0.50 8.22
N VAL A 30 -3.90 -1.13 7.11
CA VAL A 30 -4.75 -2.33 7.12
C VAL A 30 -4.11 -3.47 7.91
N ILE A 31 -2.82 -3.74 7.72
CA ILE A 31 -2.11 -4.80 8.46
C ILE A 31 -1.99 -4.46 9.93
N HIS A 32 -1.66 -3.21 10.26
CA HIS A 32 -1.54 -2.78 11.65
C HIS A 32 -2.87 -2.92 12.38
N VAL A 33 -3.98 -2.55 11.73
CA VAL A 33 -5.33 -2.68 12.26
C VAL A 33 -5.78 -4.14 12.36
N LEU A 34 -5.39 -5.00 11.41
CA LEU A 34 -5.68 -6.44 11.46
C LEU A 34 -5.13 -7.11 12.74
N LYS A 35 -3.99 -6.64 13.24
CA LYS A 35 -3.36 -7.15 14.46
C LYS A 35 -4.16 -6.85 15.74
N TRP A 36 -5.06 -5.87 15.71
CA TRP A 36 -5.81 -5.43 16.89
C TRP A 36 -7.10 -6.24 17.13
N GLN A 37 -7.37 -7.30 16.33
CA GLN A 37 -8.52 -8.22 16.46
C GLN A 37 -9.92 -7.58 16.50
N LEU A 38 -10.03 -6.27 16.24
CA LEU A 38 -11.29 -5.55 16.15
C LEU A 38 -11.81 -5.61 14.70
N TRP A 39 -12.75 -6.51 14.45
CA TRP A 39 -13.31 -6.77 13.12
C TRP A 39 -13.91 -5.51 12.46
N GLN A 40 -14.50 -4.60 13.24
CA GLN A 40 -15.03 -3.32 12.74
C GLN A 40 -13.93 -2.41 12.20
N LEU A 41 -12.79 -2.35 12.89
CA LEU A 41 -11.67 -1.52 12.49
C LEU A 41 -11.02 -2.08 11.21
N ALA A 42 -10.89 -3.41 11.13
CA ALA A 42 -10.43 -4.10 9.93
C ALA A 42 -11.34 -3.84 8.72
N ALA A 43 -12.67 -3.92 8.89
CA ALA A 43 -13.62 -3.62 7.83
C ALA A 43 -13.54 -2.15 7.40
N ALA A 44 -13.44 -1.21 8.34
CA ALA A 44 -13.29 0.21 8.03
C ALA A 44 -12.00 0.52 7.26
N ALA A 45 -10.89 -0.14 7.59
CA ALA A 45 -9.62 0.03 6.89
C ALA A 45 -9.69 -0.48 5.43
N VAL A 46 -10.31 -1.65 5.21
CA VAL A 46 -10.52 -2.20 3.86
C VAL A 46 -11.47 -1.33 3.03
N LEU A 47 -12.58 -0.89 3.63
CA LEU A 47 -13.54 0.00 2.99
C LEU A 47 -12.92 1.37 2.68
N GLY A 48 -12.08 1.91 3.56
CA GLY A 48 -11.34 3.14 3.31
C GLY A 48 -10.35 3.02 2.15
N LEU A 49 -9.68 1.86 2.03
CA LEU A 49 -8.78 1.57 0.92
C LEU A 49 -9.53 1.47 -0.41
N MET A 50 -10.69 0.81 -0.42
CA MET A 50 -11.59 0.76 -1.59
C MET A 50 -12.18 2.12 -1.95
N ALA A 51 -12.66 2.88 -0.97
CA ALA A 51 -13.19 4.23 -1.19
C ALA A 51 -12.11 5.14 -1.79
N THR A 52 -10.87 5.05 -1.32
CA THR A 52 -9.77 5.84 -1.87
C THR A 52 -9.41 5.41 -3.29
N PHE A 53 -9.44 4.11 -3.60
CA PHE A 53 -9.23 3.60 -4.95
C PHE A 53 -10.29 4.14 -5.92
N VAL A 54 -11.57 4.15 -5.51
CA VAL A 54 -12.68 4.68 -6.31
C VAL A 54 -12.57 6.20 -6.47
N LEU A 55 -12.21 6.92 -5.41
CA LEU A 55 -12.03 8.37 -5.46
C LEU A 55 -10.88 8.77 -6.40
N LEU A 56 -9.72 8.12 -6.31
CA LEU A 56 -8.62 8.35 -7.26
C LEU A 56 -9.09 8.06 -8.68
N GLY A 57 -9.79 6.96 -8.88
CA GLY A 57 -10.34 6.56 -10.16
C GLY A 57 -11.25 7.59 -10.81
N HIS A 58 -12.11 8.23 -10.01
CA HIS A 58 -13.03 9.26 -10.47
C HIS A 58 -12.34 10.61 -10.69
N TRP A 59 -11.25 10.91 -9.97
CA TRP A 59 -10.61 12.22 -9.99
C TRP A 59 -9.41 12.33 -10.94
N THR A 60 -8.87 11.20 -11.41
CA THR A 60 -7.72 11.19 -12.33
C THR A 60 -8.12 10.70 -13.72
N ASP A 61 -8.14 11.62 -14.69
CA ASP A 61 -8.12 11.28 -16.11
C ASP A 61 -6.77 10.66 -16.48
N GLY A 62 -6.68 9.33 -16.36
CA GLY A 62 -5.50 8.54 -16.70
C GLY A 62 -5.26 7.37 -15.76
N GLY A 63 -5.31 6.14 -16.28
CA GLY A 63 -5.17 4.90 -15.51
C GLY A 63 -3.84 4.71 -14.77
N GLY A 64 -2.85 5.59 -14.99
CA GLY A 64 -1.55 5.54 -14.31
C GLY A 64 -1.63 5.74 -12.80
N ALA A 65 -2.52 6.60 -12.30
CA ALA A 65 -2.67 6.81 -10.86
C ALA A 65 -3.35 5.63 -10.15
N MET A 66 -4.34 4.99 -10.80
CA MET A 66 -4.94 3.75 -10.32
C MET A 66 -3.91 2.61 -10.25
N GLY A 67 -3.09 2.45 -11.30
CA GLY A 67 -2.03 1.44 -11.34
C GLY A 67 -0.96 1.67 -10.27
N ALA A 68 -0.52 2.92 -10.08
CA ALA A 68 0.44 3.28 -9.04
C ALA A 68 -0.11 3.07 -7.63
N PHE A 69 -1.37 3.41 -7.37
CA PHE A 69 -2.03 3.10 -6.10
C PHE A 69 -2.11 1.58 -5.86
N GLY A 70 -2.52 0.81 -6.88
CA GLY A 70 -2.61 -0.65 -6.79
C GLY A 70 -1.24 -1.30 -6.52
N LEU A 71 -0.19 -0.84 -7.20
CA LEU A 71 1.19 -1.28 -6.95
C LEU A 71 1.68 -0.86 -5.56
N GLY A 72 1.33 0.33 -5.09
CA GLY A 72 1.68 0.80 -3.75
C GLY A 72 0.98 -0.03 -2.65
N ALA A 73 -0.33 -0.19 -2.75
CA ALA A 73 -1.13 -0.94 -1.78
C ALA A 73 -0.80 -2.43 -1.78
N GLY A 74 -0.75 -3.05 -2.97
CA GLY A 74 -0.40 -4.46 -3.13
C GLY A 74 1.06 -4.74 -2.77
N GLY A 75 1.98 -3.89 -3.22
CA GLY A 75 3.41 -4.00 -2.91
C GLY A 75 3.69 -3.82 -1.42
N GLY A 76 3.04 -2.86 -0.77
CA GLY A 76 3.14 -2.65 0.68
C GLY A 76 2.65 -3.87 1.47
N LEU A 77 1.53 -4.47 1.06
CA LEU A 77 1.00 -5.70 1.65
C LEU A 77 1.96 -6.88 1.50
N LEU A 78 2.52 -7.09 0.31
CA LEU A 78 3.43 -8.20 0.03
C LEU A 78 4.78 -8.06 0.76
N VAL A 79 5.38 -6.87 0.72
CA VAL A 79 6.66 -6.61 1.41
C VAL A 79 6.51 -6.80 2.91
N TRP A 80 5.41 -6.33 3.49
CA TRP A 80 5.16 -6.47 4.92
C TRP A 80 4.90 -7.93 5.31
N GLY A 81 4.08 -8.67 4.55
CA GLY A 81 3.84 -10.09 4.79
C GLY A 81 5.13 -10.92 4.75
N LEU A 82 6.00 -10.65 3.78
CA LEU A 82 7.30 -11.34 3.66
C LEU A 82 8.27 -10.97 4.79
N LEU A 83 8.27 -9.71 5.23
CA LEU A 83 9.13 -9.24 6.32
C LEU A 83 8.73 -9.84 7.67
N GLU A 84 7.43 -10.00 7.91
CA GLU A 84 6.88 -10.61 9.12
C GLU A 84 7.26 -12.10 9.24
N GLU A 85 7.15 -12.87 8.15
CA GLU A 85 7.61 -14.27 8.11
C GLU A 85 9.12 -14.41 8.37
N ARG A 86 9.93 -13.50 7.82
CA ARG A 86 11.38 -13.48 8.03
C ARG A 86 11.74 -13.23 9.50
N MET A 87 11.05 -12.30 10.16
CA MET A 87 11.24 -12.01 11.58
C MET A 87 10.83 -13.19 12.47
N GLU A 88 9.72 -13.87 12.14
CA GLU A 88 9.25 -15.04 12.88
C GLU A 88 10.21 -16.23 12.74
N GLN A 89 10.76 -16.46 11.54
CA GLN A 89 11.77 -17.50 11.32
C GLN A 89 13.11 -17.18 12.02
N ALA A 90 13.52 -15.91 12.07
CA ALA A 90 14.75 -15.48 12.74
C ALA A 90 14.67 -15.59 14.27
N SER A 91 13.47 -15.43 14.85
CA SER A 91 13.26 -15.53 16.30
C SER A 91 13.12 -16.96 16.83
N LYS A 92 12.94 -17.96 15.94
CA LYS A 92 12.81 -19.36 16.35
C LYS A 92 14.18 -19.91 16.77
N PRO A 93 14.42 -20.22 18.06
CA PRO A 93 15.71 -20.76 18.49
C PRO A 93 15.95 -22.10 17.79
N ARG A 94 17.12 -22.26 17.16
CA ARG A 94 17.57 -23.54 16.59
C ARG A 94 17.50 -24.58 17.71
N ARG A 95 16.51 -25.48 17.65
CA ARG A 95 16.42 -26.61 18.59
C ARG A 95 17.74 -27.39 18.51
N PRO A 96 18.45 -27.63 19.63
CA PRO A 96 19.62 -28.49 19.60
C PRO A 96 19.15 -29.89 19.20
N THR A 97 19.72 -30.39 18.12
CA THR A 97 19.58 -31.78 17.67
C THR A 97 20.00 -32.68 18.81
N ARG A 98 19.02 -33.30 19.47
CA ARG A 98 19.25 -34.30 20.50
C ARG A 98 19.83 -35.53 19.80
N ARG A 99 21.14 -35.70 19.96
CA ARG A 99 21.93 -36.85 19.55
C ARG A 99 21.52 -38.09 20.32
#